data_AF-A0A355Q3A1-F1
#
_entry.id   AF-A0A355Q3A1-F1
#
_cell.length_a   1.000
_cell.length_b   1.000
_cell.length_c   1.000
_cell.angle_alpha   90.00
_cell.angle_beta   90.00
_cell.angle_gamma   90.00
#
_symmetry.space_group_name_H-M   'P 1'
#
loop_
_entity.id
_entity.type
_entity.pdbx_description
1 polymer ?
#
loop_
_entity_poly.entity_id
_entity_poly.type
_entity_poly.pdbx_seq_one_letter_code
_entity_poly.pdbx_strand_id
1 'polypeptide(L)' 'MNQDGKRPHYNQILAWLTNEFERRPLEECDFRHLLQELQEQSDSTEEELLRHGFRRAYRQLVEGV' A
#
# COMPACT_ATOMS: atom_id res chain seq x y z
N MET A 1 1.26 22.44 -14.35
CA MET A 1 0.95 20.99 -14.21
C MET A 1 1.44 20.57 -12.84
N ASN A 2 0.52 20.34 -11.91
CA ASN A 2 0.84 20.01 -10.51
C ASN A 2 1.42 18.59 -10.46
N GLN A 3 2.70 18.47 -10.09
CA GLN A 3 3.38 17.18 -9.92
C GLN A 3 3.10 16.52 -8.55
N ASP A 4 2.24 17.10 -7.71
CA ASP A 4 1.78 16.50 -6.45
C ASP A 4 0.90 15.25 -6.63
N GLY A 5 0.53 14.88 -7.85
CA GLY A 5 -0.37 13.75 -8.14
C GLY A 5 0.27 12.35 -8.19
N LYS A 6 1.57 12.19 -7.92
CA LYS A 6 2.26 10.90 -8.09
C LYS A 6 2.49 10.09 -6.81
N ARG A 7 2.46 10.70 -5.63
CA ARG A 7 2.75 10.00 -4.37
C ARG A 7 1.45 9.45 -3.76
N PRO A 8 1.39 8.16 -3.42
CA PRO A 8 0.20 7.58 -2.83
C PRO A 8 0.07 8.10 -1.40
N HIS A 9 -0.98 8.89 -1.15
CA HIS A 9 -1.38 9.25 0.21
C HIS A 9 -2.04 8.04 0.90
N TYR A 10 -2.13 8.07 2.23
CA TYR A 10 -2.66 6.96 3.04
C TYR A 10 -3.95 6.32 2.49
N ASN A 11 -4.93 7.14 2.05
CA ASN A 11 -6.19 6.62 1.51
C ASN A 11 -6.01 5.85 0.19
N GLN A 12 -5.05 6.25 -0.65
CA GLN A 12 -4.72 5.54 -1.89
C GLN A 12 -4.00 4.23 -1.59
N ILE A 13 -3.10 4.23 -0.60
CA ILE A 13 -2.43 3.02 -0.13
C ILE A 13 -3.46 2.03 0.43
N LEU A 14 -4.37 2.49 1.27
CA LEU A 14 -5.43 1.65 1.84
C LEU A 14 -6.34 1.09 0.76
N ALA A 15 -6.82 1.92 -0.17
CA ALA A 15 -7.68 1.46 -1.27
C ALA A 15 -6.98 0.44 -2.16
N TRP A 16 -5.69 0.64 -2.46
CA TRP A 16 -4.90 -0.32 -3.20
C TRP A 16 -4.79 -1.65 -2.45
N LEU A 17 -4.38 -1.62 -1.18
CA LEU A 17 -4.29 -2.83 -0.36
C LEU A 17 -5.63 -3.55 -0.23
N THR A 18 -6.75 -2.83 -0.04
CA THR A 18 -8.08 -3.44 0.01
C THR A 18 -8.39 -4.21 -1.28
N ASN A 19 -8.14 -3.62 -2.45
CA ASN A 19 -8.33 -4.31 -3.73
C ASN A 19 -7.47 -5.56 -3.84
N GLU A 20 -6.23 -5.53 -3.34
CA GLU A 20 -5.35 -6.70 -3.38
C GLU A 20 -5.87 -7.81 -2.47
N PHE A 21 -6.27 -7.50 -1.24
CA PHE A 21 -6.86 -8.47 -0.32
C PHE A 21 -8.21 -9.05 -0.80
N GLU A 22 -8.94 -8.33 -1.66
CA GLU A 22 -10.16 -8.84 -2.30
C GLU A 22 -9.88 -9.75 -3.50
N ARG A 23 -8.75 -9.56 -4.19
CA ARG A 23 -8.43 -10.24 -5.45
C ARG A 23 -7.62 -11.51 -5.28
N ARG A 24 -6.81 -11.60 -4.23
CA ARG A 24 -5.89 -12.71 -3.99
C ARG A 24 -6.04 -13.26 -2.58
N PRO A 25 -5.74 -14.55 -2.36
CA PRO A 25 -5.80 -15.14 -1.03
C PRO A 25 -4.81 -14.47 -0.07
N LEU A 26 -5.10 -14.54 1.23
CA LEU A 26 -4.34 -13.86 2.26
C LEU A 26 -2.86 -14.33 2.31
N GLU A 27 -2.58 -15.58 1.90
CA GLU A 27 -1.22 -16.11 1.84
C GLU A 27 -0.35 -15.42 0.77
N GLU A 28 -0.97 -14.82 -0.26
CA GLU A 28 -0.29 -14.04 -1.30
C GLU A 28 -0.17 -12.55 -0.95
N CYS A 29 -0.85 -12.11 0.12
CA CYS A 29 -0.86 -10.73 0.58
C CYS A 29 0.25 -10.48 1.62
N ASP A 30 1.47 -10.92 1.35
CA ASP A 30 2.61 -10.69 2.25
C ASP A 30 3.00 -9.20 2.29
N PHE A 31 3.33 -8.72 3.49
CA PHE A 31 3.72 -7.33 3.73
C PHE A 31 4.84 -6.84 2.81
N ARG A 32 5.93 -7.61 2.67
CA ARG A 32 7.08 -7.19 1.85
C ARG A 32 6.72 -7.22 0.38
N HIS A 33 5.98 -8.24 -0.04
CA HIS A 33 5.56 -8.38 -1.44
C HIS A 33 4.69 -7.20 -1.87
N LEU A 34 3.65 -6.88 -1.09
CA LEU A 34 2.75 -5.76 -1.36
C LEU A 34 3.45 -4.39 -1.32
N LEU A 35 4.42 -4.23 -0.40
CA LEU A 35 5.20 -3.00 -0.30
C LEU A 35 6.08 -2.80 -1.54
N GLN A 36 6.72 -3.87 -2.02
CA GLN A 36 7.55 -3.84 -3.22
C GLN A 36 6.71 -3.56 -4.46
N GLU A 37 5.57 -4.23 -4.63
CA GLU A 37 4.68 -3.98 -5.78
C GLU A 37 4.18 -2.52 -5.81
N LEU A 38 3.77 -1.99 -4.66
CA LEU A 38 3.31 -0.61 -4.60
C LEU A 38 4.46 0.37 -4.88
N GLN A 39 5.67 0.08 -4.43
CA GLN A 39 6.87 0.86 -4.76
C GLN A 39 7.13 0.89 -6.27
N GLU A 40 7.04 -0.26 -6.95
CA GLU A 40 7.19 -0.37 -8.41
C GLU A 40 6.10 0.38 -9.18
N GLN A 41 4.87 0.43 -8.65
CA GLN A 41 3.73 1.09 -9.29
C GLN A 41 3.67 2.61 -9.06
N SER A 42 4.20 3.11 -7.95
CA SER A 42 3.94 4.48 -7.48
C SER A 42 5.14 5.42 -7.52
N ASP A 43 6.27 5.01 -8.13
CA ASP A 43 7.52 5.81 -8.21
C ASP A 43 7.93 6.37 -6.83
N SER A 44 7.58 5.64 -5.76
CA SER A 44 7.73 6.04 -4.36
C SER A 44 8.68 5.08 -3.67
N THR A 45 9.54 5.62 -2.81
CA THR A 45 10.47 4.78 -2.04
C THR A 45 9.73 4.02 -0.94
N GLU A 46 10.33 2.90 -0.50
CA GLU A 46 9.85 2.16 0.67
C GLU A 46 9.62 3.08 1.88
N GLU A 47 10.57 3.98 2.14
CA GLU A 47 10.51 4.93 3.26
C GLU A 47 9.32 5.90 3.13
N GLU A 48 9.03 6.39 1.93
CA GLU A 48 7.86 7.24 1.66
C GLU A 48 6.55 6.47 1.88
N LEU A 49 6.44 5.24 1.38
CA LEU A 49 5.24 4.40 1.57
C LEU A 49 4.99 4.11 3.05
N LEU A 50 6.04 3.78 3.79
CA LEU A 50 5.97 3.57 5.25
C LEU A 50 5.55 4.86 5.97
N ARG A 51 6.14 6.01 5.60
CA ARG A 51 5.79 7.33 6.16
C ARG A 51 4.35 7.73 5.84
N HIS A 52 3.84 7.34 4.68
CA HIS A 52 2.45 7.56 4.26
C HIS A 52 1.47 6.53 4.84
N GLY A 53 1.95 5.61 5.69
CA GLY A 53 1.10 4.77 6.52
C GLY A 53 0.80 3.40 5.93
N PHE A 54 1.62 2.89 4.99
CA PHE A 54 1.49 1.52 4.47
C PHE A 54 1.39 0.48 5.58
N ARG A 55 2.26 0.55 6.60
CA ARG A 55 2.23 -0.36 7.76
C ARG A 55 0.90 -0.34 8.49
N ARG A 56 0.31 0.84 8.65
CA ARG A 56 -0.99 1.01 9.32
C ARG A 56 -2.11 0.43 8.47
N ALA A 57 -2.13 0.74 7.17
CA ALA A 57 -3.15 0.25 6.24
C ALA A 57 -3.12 -1.29 6.13
N TYR A 58 -1.93 -1.88 6.03
CA TYR A 58 -1.76 -3.33 6.01
C TYR A 58 -2.29 -4.00 7.30
N ARG A 59 -1.91 -3.47 8.47
CA ARG A 59 -2.39 -4.01 9.75
C ARG A 59 -3.90 -3.92 9.90
N GLN A 60 -4.51 -2.83 9.44
CA GLN A 60 -5.97 -2.68 9.46
C GLN A 60 -6.66 -3.81 8.68
N LEU A 61 -6.09 -4.27 7.57
CA LEU A 61 -6.67 -5.35 6.76
C LEU A 61 -6.38 -6.74 7.31
N VAL A 62 -5.21 -6.97 7.90
CA VAL A 62 -4.83 -8.28 8.46
C VAL A 62 -5.41 -8.51 9.87
N GLU A 63 -5.36 -7.49 10.72
CA GLU A 63 -5.73 -7.56 12.14
C GLU A 63 -7.17 -7.08 12.40
N GLY A 64 -7.82 -6.41 11.43
CA GLY A 64 -9.19 -5.90 11.55
C GLY A 64 -9.36 -4.74 12.52
N VAL A 65 -8.29 -3.96 12.76
CA VAL A 65 -8.20 -2.84 13.73
C VAL A 65 -8.61 -1.51 13.11
#